data_AF-A0A946KCA8-F1
#
_entry.id   AF-A0A946KCA8-F1
#
_cell.length_a   1.000
_cell.length_b   1.000
_cell.length_c   1.000
_cell.angle_alpha   90.00
_cell.angle_beta   90.00
_cell.angle_gamma   90.00
#
_symmetry.space_group_name_H-M   'P 1'
#
loop_
_entity.id
_entity.type
_entity.pdbx_description
1 polymer ?
#
loop_
_entity_poly.entity_id
_entity_poly.type
_entity_poly.pdbx_seq_one_letter_code
_entity_poly.pdbx_strand_id
1 'polypeptide(L)'
;MTALLRNAKEPLLVFAKGRVGGSFGHGDLDVVLKYSQDNGKKWPRIHAVQDDGRHAVAIPFSQVGGVTGQIFLLSCESQHTEGDVDFREK
;
A
#
# COMPACT_ATOMS: atom_id res chain seq x y z
N MET A 1 -3.66 6.45 3.75
CA MET A 1 -2.61 7.14 2.97
C MET A 1 -2.65 6.62 1.55
N THR A 2 -2.37 7.51 0.61
CA THR A 2 -2.34 7.21 -0.83
C THR A 2 -1.16 7.98 -1.42
N ALA A 3 -0.40 7.36 -2.32
CA ALA A 3 0.68 8.02 -3.04
C ALA A 3 0.50 7.85 -4.55
N LEU A 4 0.61 8.96 -5.29
CA LEU A 4 0.63 8.95 -6.75
C LEU A 4 2.06 9.28 -7.20
N LEU A 5 2.67 8.37 -7.93
CA LEU A 5 4.00 8.52 -8.50
C LEU A 5 3.92 8.46 -10.02
N ARG A 6 4.75 9.27 -10.67
CA ARG A 6 4.97 9.21 -12.12
C ARG A 6 6.37 8.66 -12.36
N ASN A 7 6.46 7.50 -13.01
CA ASN A 7 7.75 6.99 -13.46
C ASN A 7 8.22 7.80 -14.67
N ALA A 8 9.53 8.03 -14.78
CA ALA A 8 10.18 8.65 -15.94
C ALA A 8 9.84 7.95 -17.27
N LYS A 9 9.41 6.68 -17.25
CA LYS A 9 8.96 5.89 -18.41
C LYS A 9 7.43 5.88 -18.65
N GLU A 10 6.72 6.85 -18.10
CA GLU A 10 5.30 7.16 -18.34
C GLU A 10 4.16 6.45 -17.58
N PRO A 11 4.29 5.33 -16.83
CA PRO A 11 3.16 4.86 -16.06
C PRO A 11 2.88 5.75 -14.85
N LEU A 12 1.60 6.07 -14.65
CA LEU A 12 1.08 6.57 -13.37
C LEU A 12 0.91 5.39 -12.44
N LEU A 13 1.43 5.48 -11.22
CA LEU A 13 1.31 4.44 -10.20
C LEU A 13 0.66 5.03 -8.96
N VAL A 14 -0.43 4.41 -8.51
CA VAL A 14 -1.16 4.79 -7.31
C VAL A 14 -1.05 3.67 -6.30
N PHE A 15 -0.42 3.96 -5.18
CA PHE A 15 -0.35 3.06 -4.03
C PHE A 15 -1.39 3.47 -2.99
N ALA A 16 -2.00 2.48 -2.34
CA ALA A 16 -2.98 2.70 -1.29
C ALA A 16 -2.92 1.59 -0.23
N LYS A 17 -3.60 1.83 0.89
CA LYS A 17 -3.90 0.81 1.89
C LYS A 17 -5.09 -0.03 1.40
N GLY A 18 -4.87 -1.32 1.13
CA GLY A 18 -5.94 -2.30 0.96
C GLY A 18 -6.45 -2.67 2.33
N ARG A 19 -7.76 -2.52 2.57
CA ARG A 19 -8.36 -2.96 3.84
C ARG A 19 -9.23 -4.17 3.55
N VAL A 20 -8.78 -5.34 3.96
CA VAL A 20 -9.43 -6.61 3.62
C VAL A 20 -10.61 -6.89 4.57
N GLY A 21 -10.39 -6.68 5.87
CA GLY A 21 -11.36 -6.99 6.92
C GLY A 21 -12.43 -5.92 7.21
N GLY A 22 -12.38 -4.75 6.57
CA GLY A 22 -13.35 -3.67 6.82
C GLY A 22 -12.79 -2.26 6.61
N SER A 23 -13.45 -1.23 7.12
CA SER A 23 -13.03 0.18 6.95
C SER A 23 -12.00 0.67 7.97
N PHE A 24 -11.64 -0.19 8.94
CA PHE A 24 -10.80 0.16 10.08
C PHE A 24 -9.32 0.41 9.72
N GLY A 25 -8.59 0.95 10.69
CA GLY A 25 -7.17 1.33 10.55
C GLY A 25 -6.17 0.24 10.97
N HIS A 26 -6.65 -0.93 11.38
CA HIS A 26 -5.90 -2.05 11.96
C HIS A 26 -6.35 -3.38 11.35
N GLY A 27 -5.74 -4.49 11.79
CA GLY A 27 -6.02 -5.83 11.29
C GLY A 27 -5.35 -6.08 9.94
N ASP A 28 -6.02 -6.88 9.10
CA ASP A 28 -5.56 -7.27 7.76
C ASP A 28 -5.55 -6.05 6.81
N LEU A 29 -4.36 -5.47 6.67
CA LEU A 29 -4.11 -4.30 5.83
C LEU A 29 -2.96 -4.55 4.87
N ASP A 30 -3.25 -4.44 3.58
CA ASP A 30 -2.29 -4.64 2.52
C ASP A 30 -1.76 -3.32 1.97
N VAL A 31 -0.64 -3.43 1.28
CA VAL A 31 -0.19 -2.44 0.32
C VAL A 31 -0.67 -2.84 -1.07
N VAL A 32 -1.49 -2.01 -1.69
CA VAL A 32 -2.01 -2.26 -3.03
C VAL A 32 -1.60 -1.20 -4.04
N LEU A 33 -1.55 -1.60 -5.31
CA LEU A 33 -1.17 -0.78 -6.45
C LEU A 33 -2.23 -0.85 -7.56
N LYS A 34 -2.53 0.31 -8.15
CA LYS A 34 -3.04 0.39 -9.53
C LYS A 34 -2.06 1.21 -10.37
N TYR A 35 -1.87 0.82 -11.62
CA TYR A 35 -1.09 1.61 -12.57
C TYR A 35 -1.86 1.88 -13.85
N SER A 36 -1.55 2.99 -14.49
CA SER A 36 -2.11 3.38 -15.79
C SER A 36 -0.97 3.70 -16.75
N GLN A 37 -1.04 3.12 -17.95
CA GLN A 37 -0.09 3.36 -19.04
C GLN A 37 -0.59 4.41 -20.04
N ASP A 38 -1.82 4.91 -19.86
CA ASP A 38 -2.49 5.83 -20.79
C ASP A 38 -2.90 7.13 -20.09
N ASN A 39 -2.05 7.59 -19.17
CA ASN A 39 -2.21 8.83 -18.41
C ASN A 39 -3.54 8.91 -17.63
N GLY A 40 -3.94 7.79 -17.03
CA GLY A 40 -5.10 7.68 -16.14
C GLY A 40 -6.43 7.40 -16.83
N LYS A 41 -6.45 7.11 -18.13
CA LYS A 41 -7.70 6.80 -18.85
C LYS A 41 -8.21 5.39 -18.52
N LYS A 42 -7.32 4.41 -18.42
CA LYS A 42 -7.61 3.04 -18.02
C LYS A 42 -6.82 2.67 -16.78
N TRP A 43 -7.51 1.99 -15.87
CA TRP A 43 -6.95 1.45 -14.64
C TRP A 43 -7.33 -0.04 -14.57
N PRO A 44 -6.40 -0.95 -14.91
CA PRO A 44 -6.58 -2.39 -14.79
C PRO A 44 -6.89 -2.84 -13.35
N ARG A 45 -6.93 -4.15 -13.13
CA ARG A 45 -7.14 -4.74 -11.81
C ARG A 45 -6.12 -4.24 -10.77
N ILE A 46 -6.52 -4.26 -9.51
CA ILE A 46 -5.64 -3.95 -8.38
C ILE A 46 -4.62 -5.08 -8.21
N HIS A 47 -3.42 -4.74 -7.78
CA HIS A 47 -2.34 -5.67 -7.43
C HIS A 47 -1.97 -5.51 -5.95
N ALA A 48 -1.80 -6.61 -5.22
CA ALA A 48 -1.14 -6.60 -3.92
C ALA A 48 0.38 -6.48 -4.13
N VAL A 49 1.00 -5.51 -3.46
CA VAL A 49 2.45 -5.27 -3.46
C VAL A 49 3.07 -5.91 -2.22
N GLN A 50 2.39 -5.81 -1.09
CA GLN A 50 2.75 -6.47 0.16
C GLN A 50 1.45 -6.86 0.87
N ASP A 51 1.36 -8.13 1.24
CA ASP A 51 0.28 -8.77 1.98
C ASP A 51 0.98 -9.64 3.04
N ASP A 52 0.67 -9.40 4.31
CA ASP A 52 1.20 -10.15 5.45
C ASP A 52 0.06 -10.82 6.25
N GLY A 53 -0.97 -11.26 5.53
CA GLY A 53 -2.15 -11.91 6.10
C GLY A 53 -2.87 -11.01 7.10
N ARG A 54 -3.03 -11.49 8.34
CA ARG A 54 -3.84 -10.78 9.36
C ARG A 54 -3.16 -9.55 9.96
N HIS A 55 -1.94 -9.25 9.56
CA HIS A 55 -1.18 -8.12 10.07
C HIS A 55 -1.46 -6.85 9.26
N ALA A 56 -1.13 -5.72 9.89
CA ALA A 56 -1.25 -4.44 9.25
C ALA A 56 0.06 -4.06 8.56
N VAL A 57 0.02 -3.89 7.23
CA VAL A 57 1.08 -3.28 6.44
C VAL A 57 0.66 -1.86 6.03
N ALA A 58 1.56 -0.91 6.17
CA ALA A 58 1.35 0.47 5.75
C ALA A 58 2.55 1.02 4.98
N ILE A 59 2.26 1.92 4.02
CA ILE A 59 3.29 2.70 3.33
C ILE A 59 3.34 4.10 3.96
N PRO A 60 4.29 4.37 4.85
CA PRO A 60 4.54 5.74 5.29
C PRO A 60 5.16 6.61 4.19
N PHE A 61 5.90 6.04 3.24
CA PHE A 61 6.66 6.82 2.26
C PHE A 61 6.90 6.08 0.94
N SER A 62 6.85 6.81 -0.17
CA SER A 62 7.18 6.28 -1.49
C SER A 62 7.84 7.36 -2.36
N GLN A 63 8.87 6.99 -3.13
CA GLN A 63 9.62 7.93 -3.97
C GLN A 63 10.08 7.29 -5.28
N VAL A 64 10.13 8.09 -6.34
CA VAL A 64 10.77 7.71 -7.61
C VAL A 64 12.25 8.05 -7.53
N GLY A 65 13.12 7.06 -7.75
CA GLY A 65 14.56 7.19 -7.76
C GLY A 65 15.11 7.63 -9.11
N GLY A 66 15.77 8.78 -9.10
CA GLY A 66 16.74 9.27 -10.10
C GLY A 66 16.42 8.99 -11.59
N VAL A 67 17.49 8.79 -12.36
CA VAL A 67 17.44 8.63 -13.82
C VAL A 67 16.82 7.30 -14.25
N THR A 68 16.90 6.27 -13.39
CA THR A 68 16.43 4.92 -13.73
C THR A 68 14.93 4.74 -13.61
N GLY A 69 14.24 5.64 -12.89
CA GLY A 69 12.79 5.56 -12.66
C GLY A 69 12.39 4.40 -11.74
N GLN A 70 13.32 3.94 -10.89
CA GLN A 70 13.01 2.95 -9.85
C GLN A 70 12.02 3.53 -8.85
N ILE A 71 11.21 2.70 -8.19
CA ILE A 71 10.28 3.14 -7.18
C ILE A 71 10.65 2.50 -5.87
N PHE A 72 10.93 3.33 -4.88
CA PHE A 72 11.22 2.92 -3.52
C PHE A 72 9.95 3.07 -2.70
N LEU A 73 9.50 1.97 -2.11
CA LEU A 73 8.48 1.97 -1.06
C LEU A 73 9.15 1.63 0.26
N LEU A 74 8.92 2.48 1.25
CA LEU A 74 9.17 2.13 2.64
C LEU A 74 7.84 1.65 3.22
N SER A 75 7.82 0.43 3.75
CA SER A 75 6.68 -0.14 4.47
C SER A 75 6.99 -0.31 5.95
N CYS A 76 5.93 -0.32 6.76
CA CYS A 76 5.94 -0.65 8.17
C CYS A 76 4.89 -1.73 8.41
N GLU A 77 5.26 -2.78 9.14
CA GLU A 77 4.42 -3.94 9.44
C GLU A 77 4.19 -4.05 10.95
N SER A 78 3.05 -4.62 11.33
CA SER A 78 2.76 -4.96 12.73
C SER A 78 3.10 -6.43 13.02
N GLN A 79 3.70 -6.70 14.17
CA GLN A 79 3.91 -8.08 14.65
C GLN A 79 2.69 -8.69 15.34
N HIS A 80 1.67 -7.88 15.58
CA HIS A 80 0.44 -8.27 16.27
C HIS A 80 -0.75 -8.18 15.32
N THR A 81 -1.68 -9.11 15.50
CA THR A 81 -2.98 -9.13 14.84
C THR A 81 -4.02 -8.39 15.70
N GLU A 82 -5.19 -8.14 15.13
CA GLU A 82 -6.32 -7.56 15.88
C GLU A 82 -6.80 -8.46 17.04
N GLY A 83 -6.50 -9.76 17.02
CA GLY A 83 -6.80 -10.65 18.15
C GLY A 83 -5.88 -10.46 19.35
N ASP A 84 -4.71 -9.84 19.17
CA ASP A 84 -3.68 -9.71 20.20
C ASP A 84 -3.83 -8.43 21.04
N VAL A 85 -4.70 -7.50 20.63
CA VAL A 85 -5.04 -6.32 21.42
C VAL A 85 -6.01 -6.68 22.54
N ASP A 86 -5.46 -7.21 23.62
CA ASP A 86 -6.19 -7.47 24.87
C ASP A 86 -6.54 -6.12 25.51
N PHE A 87 -7.81 -5.69 25.43
CA PHE A 87 -8.33 -4.58 26.25
C PHE A 87 -8.39 -5.05 27.71
N ARG A 88 -7.24 -5.12 28.37
CA ARG A 88 -7.22 -5.20 29.84
C ARG A 88 -7.71 -3.86 30.37
N GLU A 89 -9.00 -3.81 30.66
CA GLU A 89 -9.58 -2.80 31.54
C GLU A 89 -8.73 -2.74 32.81
N LYS A 90 -8.15 -1.58 33.08
CA LYS A 90 -7.62 -1.22 34.39
C LYS A 90 -8.74 -0.61 35.22
#